data_AF-A0A352NZE5-F1
#
_entry.id   AF-A0A352NZE5-F1
#
_cell.length_a   1.000
_cell.length_b   1.000
_cell.length_c   1.000
_cell.angle_alpha   90.00
_cell.angle_beta   90.00
_cell.angle_gamma   90.00
#
_symmetry.space_group_name_H-M   'P 1'
#
loop_
_entity.id
_entity.type
_entity.pdbx_description
1 polymer ?
#
loop_
_entity_poly.entity_id
_entity_poly.type
_entity_poly.pdbx_seq_one_letter_code
_entity_poly.pdbx_strand_id
1 'polypeptide(L)'
;MKFPKFTFEEIYPIIGGALGFILSMSLIRNYIPEQFDKILDASINFSSILTGFIGALIAILFSIKDTDLMKYLFENTKKRILLHYFKNAILTGILIVVFSAILYLRTKFINITIMGITINTIILSVSIWIFLVVYFILASYRIIDIMMTIIFKDPKSIQDRMKGNEISSQDDKELKKLFGKKDK
;
A
#
# COMPACT_ATOMS: atom_id res chain seq x y z
N MET A 1 19.77 -1.37 16.98
CA MET A 1 18.34 -1.03 17.08
C MET A 1 17.54 -2.09 16.33
N LYS A 2 16.80 -2.95 17.06
CA LYS A 2 15.89 -3.93 16.46
C LYS A 2 14.73 -3.16 15.82
N PHE A 3 14.42 -3.45 14.57
CA PHE A 3 13.16 -3.06 13.93
C PHE A 3 12.12 -4.18 14.19
N PRO A 4 11.28 -4.12 15.23
CA PRO A 4 10.08 -4.94 15.26
C PRO A 4 8.93 -4.21 14.57
N LYS A 5 8.00 -4.97 13.98
CA LYS A 5 6.65 -4.61 13.48
C LYS A 5 6.45 -4.38 11.97
N PHE A 6 6.95 -5.29 11.14
CA PHE A 6 6.49 -5.43 9.74
C PHE A 6 5.04 -5.94 9.59
N THR A 7 4.39 -6.44 10.64
CA THR A 7 3.01 -6.97 10.59
C THR A 7 1.92 -5.92 10.75
N PHE A 8 2.23 -4.73 11.30
CA PHE A 8 1.21 -3.72 11.58
C PHE A 8 0.86 -2.88 10.34
N GLU A 9 1.82 -2.69 9.43
CA GLU A 9 1.66 -1.89 8.20
C GLU A 9 0.88 -2.61 7.08
N GLU A 10 0.90 -3.93 7.05
CA GLU A 10 0.07 -4.72 6.12
C GLU A 10 -1.41 -4.77 6.54
N ILE A 11 -1.65 -4.67 7.86
CA ILE A 11 -2.98 -4.80 8.46
C ILE A 11 -3.76 -3.47 8.43
N TYR A 12 -3.09 -2.31 8.44
CA TYR A 12 -3.75 -1.00 8.47
C TYR A 12 -4.75 -0.72 7.32
N PRO A 13 -4.43 -1.03 6.04
CA PRO A 13 -5.39 -0.87 4.94
C PRO A 13 -6.60 -1.79 5.07
N ILE A 14 -6.41 -2.99 5.65
CA ILE A 14 -7.46 -3.99 5.84
C ILE A 14 -8.37 -3.58 7.01
N ILE A 15 -7.78 -3.14 8.14
CA ILE A 15 -8.54 -2.62 9.28
C ILE A 15 -9.29 -1.35 8.89
N GLY A 16 -8.64 -0.42 8.17
CA GLY A 16 -9.29 0.80 7.72
C GLY A 16 -10.40 0.53 6.71
N GLY A 17 -10.20 -0.41 5.77
CA GLY A 17 -11.27 -0.91 4.92
C GLY A 17 -12.43 -1.50 5.73
N ALA A 18 -12.13 -2.37 6.70
CA ALA A 18 -13.15 -3.00 7.56
C ALA A 18 -13.93 -1.97 8.39
N LEU A 19 -13.26 -0.95 8.93
CA LEU A 19 -13.91 0.18 9.61
C LEU A 19 -14.81 0.97 8.64
N GLY A 20 -14.33 1.24 7.43
CA GLY A 20 -15.13 1.87 6.37
C GLY A 20 -16.38 1.06 6.02
N PHE A 21 -16.25 -0.26 5.94
CA PHE A 21 -17.37 -1.17 5.72
C PHE A 21 -18.39 -1.10 6.88
N ILE A 22 -17.95 -1.21 8.13
CA ILE A 22 -18.81 -1.17 9.32
C ILE A 22 -19.52 0.19 9.44
N LEU A 23 -18.80 1.29 9.20
CA LEU A 23 -19.37 2.65 9.19
C LEU A 23 -20.39 2.82 8.07
N SER A 24 -20.09 2.31 6.87
CA SER A 24 -21.01 2.37 5.74
C SER A 24 -22.31 1.61 6.02
N MET A 25 -22.22 0.42 6.63
CA MET A 25 -23.38 -0.40 6.98
C MET A 25 -24.25 0.28 8.06
N SER A 26 -23.62 1.06 8.94
CA SER A 26 -24.32 1.81 9.99
C SER A 26 -24.96 3.12 9.48
N LEU A 27 -24.29 3.84 8.57
CA LEU A 27 -24.73 5.16 8.08
C LEU A 27 -25.68 5.09 6.87
N ILE A 28 -25.48 4.13 5.96
CA ILE A 28 -26.25 3.99 4.71
C ILE A 28 -27.52 3.15 4.93
N ARG A 29 -27.86 2.87 6.20
CA ARG A 29 -28.80 1.84 6.64
C ARG A 29 -30.12 1.76 5.88
N ASN A 30 -30.61 2.85 5.27
CA ASN A 30 -31.76 2.82 4.33
C ASN A 30 -31.78 3.92 3.25
N TYR A 31 -30.70 4.68 3.01
CA TYR A 31 -30.75 5.80 2.08
C TYR A 31 -29.49 5.91 1.24
N ILE A 32 -29.66 5.77 -0.08
CA ILE A 32 -28.65 6.14 -1.06
C ILE A 32 -28.97 7.58 -1.48
N PRO A 33 -28.02 8.53 -1.38
CA PRO A 33 -28.23 9.90 -1.80
C PRO A 33 -28.67 9.97 -3.27
N GLU A 34 -29.60 10.87 -3.61
CA GLU A 34 -30.01 11.08 -5.01
C GLU A 34 -28.85 11.45 -5.94
N GLN A 35 -27.79 12.06 -5.40
CA GLN A 35 -26.59 12.43 -6.15
C GLN A 35 -25.46 11.39 -6.06
N PHE A 36 -25.80 10.12 -5.82
CA PHE A 36 -24.80 9.04 -5.70
C PHE A 36 -23.92 8.90 -6.94
N ASP A 37 -24.46 9.16 -8.13
CA ASP A 37 -23.69 9.10 -9.38
C ASP A 37 -22.54 10.12 -9.40
N LYS A 38 -22.75 11.32 -8.84
CA LYS A 38 -21.66 12.30 -8.69
C LYS A 38 -20.54 11.82 -7.76
N ILE A 39 -20.90 11.03 -6.74
CA ILE A 39 -19.93 10.46 -5.80
C ILE A 39 -19.12 9.35 -6.49
N LEU A 40 -19.77 8.53 -7.33
CA LEU A 40 -19.09 7.56 -8.19
C LEU A 40 -18.12 8.25 -9.15
N ASP A 41 -18.58 9.29 -9.85
CA ASP A 41 -17.76 10.05 -10.80
C ASP A 41 -16.54 10.68 -10.11
N ALA A 42 -16.75 11.32 -8.96
CA ALA A 42 -15.67 11.88 -8.15
C ALA A 42 -14.64 10.81 -7.75
N SER A 43 -15.12 9.61 -7.40
CA SER A 43 -14.25 8.50 -6.99
C SER A 43 -13.48 7.88 -8.16
N ILE A 44 -14.11 7.75 -9.33
CA ILE A 44 -13.45 7.33 -10.58
C ILE A 44 -12.33 8.31 -10.94
N ASN A 45 -12.63 9.60 -10.90
CA ASN A 45 -11.65 10.66 -11.20
C ASN A 45 -10.49 10.64 -10.21
N PHE A 46 -10.80 10.60 -8.91
CA PHE A 46 -9.78 10.53 -7.86
C PHE A 46 -8.90 9.29 -8.00
N SER A 47 -9.51 8.12 -8.22
CA SER A 47 -8.77 6.87 -8.40
C SER A 47 -7.86 6.91 -9.62
N SER A 48 -8.36 7.43 -10.76
CA SER A 48 -7.59 7.56 -12.00
C SER A 48 -6.36 8.47 -11.82
N ILE A 49 -6.53 9.62 -11.17
CA ILE A 49 -5.44 10.55 -10.87
C ILE A 49 -4.39 9.87 -9.98
N LEU A 50 -4.83 9.22 -8.90
CA LEU A 50 -3.92 8.62 -7.92
C LEU A 50 -3.18 7.41 -8.50
N THR A 51 -3.85 6.58 -9.29
CA THR A 51 -3.20 5.48 -10.02
C THR A 51 -2.18 5.99 -11.03
N GLY A 52 -2.48 7.08 -11.75
CA GLY A 52 -1.51 7.75 -12.63
C GLY A 52 -0.28 8.25 -11.88
N PHE A 53 -0.49 8.90 -10.72
CA PHE A 53 0.59 9.36 -9.86
C PHE A 53 1.46 8.20 -9.33
N ILE A 54 0.85 7.10 -8.89
CA ILE A 54 1.56 5.88 -8.49
C ILE A 54 2.37 5.32 -9.66
N GLY A 55 1.83 5.35 -10.88
CA GLY A 55 2.58 4.97 -12.10
C GLY A 55 3.83 5.82 -12.32
N ALA A 56 3.72 7.14 -12.15
CA ALA A 56 4.86 8.04 -12.21
C ALA A 56 5.91 7.75 -11.12
N LEU A 57 5.48 7.44 -9.89
CA LEU A 57 6.38 7.05 -8.80
C LEU A 57 7.17 5.77 -9.13
N ILE A 58 6.53 4.79 -9.78
CA ILE A 58 7.22 3.59 -10.26
C ILE A 58 8.29 3.96 -11.30
N ALA A 59 7.97 4.83 -12.26
CA ALA A 59 8.93 5.26 -13.27
C ALA A 59 10.17 5.94 -12.64
N ILE A 60 9.96 6.82 -11.65
CA ILE A 60 11.04 7.45 -10.89
C ILE A 60 11.86 6.39 -10.15
N LEU A 61 11.21 5.44 -9.48
CA LEU A 61 11.86 4.35 -8.78
C LEU A 61 12.74 3.50 -9.70
N PHE A 62 12.27 3.24 -10.93
CA PHE A 62 13.04 2.55 -11.95
C PHE A 62 14.23 3.38 -12.45
N SER A 63 14.09 4.70 -12.55
CA SER A 63 15.18 5.59 -12.98
C SER A 63 16.33 5.64 -11.97
N ILE A 64 16.04 5.54 -10.67
CA ILE A 64 17.05 5.58 -9.59
C ILE A 64 17.53 4.20 -9.16
N LYS A 65 17.07 3.13 -9.84
CA LYS A 65 17.24 1.74 -9.38
C LYS A 65 18.71 1.28 -9.24
N ASP A 66 19.60 1.89 -10.02
CA ASP A 66 21.01 1.49 -10.10
C ASP A 66 21.91 2.26 -9.12
N THR A 67 21.34 3.17 -8.32
CA THR A 67 22.05 3.87 -7.26
C THR A 67 22.28 2.97 -6.03
N ASP A 68 23.39 3.19 -5.31
CA ASP A 68 23.74 2.44 -4.10
C ASP A 68 22.65 2.56 -3.01
N LEU A 69 21.88 3.66 -3.02
CA LEU A 69 20.71 3.87 -2.17
C LEU A 69 19.61 2.84 -2.43
N MET A 70 19.32 2.58 -3.71
CA MET A 70 18.28 1.62 -4.07
C MET A 70 18.74 0.17 -3.83
N LYS A 71 20.04 -0.12 -4.01
CA LYS A 71 20.61 -1.43 -3.65
C LYS A 71 20.49 -1.69 -2.14
N TYR A 72 20.88 -0.73 -1.30
CA TYR A 72 20.76 -0.86 0.16
C TYR A 72 19.30 -0.98 0.64
N LEU A 73 18.38 -0.25 -0.01
CA LEU A 73 16.96 -0.33 0.32
C LEU A 73 16.34 -1.66 -0.14
N PHE A 74 16.74 -2.20 -1.30
CA PHE A 74 16.28 -3.49 -1.80
C PHE A 74 16.91 -4.70 -1.09
N GLU A 75 18.10 -4.54 -0.52
CA GLU A 75 18.73 -5.55 0.35
C GLU A 75 17.98 -5.69 1.68
N ASN A 76 17.53 -4.57 2.26
CA ASN A 76 16.75 -4.58 3.50
C ASN A 76 15.24 -4.84 3.28
N THR A 77 14.70 -4.38 2.14
CA THR A 77 13.29 -4.54 1.77
C THR A 77 13.23 -5.38 0.52
N LYS A 78 12.88 -6.67 0.63
CA LYS A 78 12.83 -7.60 -0.51
C LYS A 78 12.15 -6.91 -1.70
N LYS A 79 12.90 -6.65 -2.78
CA LYS A 79 12.43 -5.97 -4.02
C LYS A 79 11.06 -6.39 -4.50
N ARG A 80 10.77 -7.68 -4.36
CA ARG A 80 9.49 -8.29 -4.73
C ARG A 80 8.30 -7.77 -3.92
N ILE A 81 8.48 -7.43 -2.64
CA ILE A 81 7.44 -6.90 -1.75
C ILE A 81 7.06 -5.47 -2.16
N LEU A 82 8.05 -4.61 -2.41
CA LEU A 82 7.79 -3.24 -2.84
C LEU A 82 7.00 -3.22 -4.16
N LEU A 83 7.47 -3.96 -5.16
CA LEU A 83 6.77 -4.15 -6.43
C LEU A 83 5.35 -4.71 -6.25
N HIS A 84 5.15 -5.61 -5.28
CA HIS A 84 3.84 -6.15 -4.97
C HIS A 84 2.89 -5.08 -4.41
N TYR A 85 3.35 -4.19 -3.54
CA TYR A 85 2.52 -3.08 -3.04
C TYR A 85 2.07 -2.12 -4.14
N PHE A 86 3.00 -1.73 -5.02
CA PHE A 86 2.68 -0.92 -6.19
C PHE A 86 1.65 -1.58 -7.10
N LYS A 87 1.88 -2.86 -7.43
CA LYS A 87 0.95 -3.64 -8.26
C LYS A 87 -0.43 -3.71 -7.61
N ASN A 88 -0.49 -3.96 -6.29
CA ASN A 88 -1.75 -4.06 -5.57
C ASN A 88 -2.52 -2.74 -5.59
N ALA A 89 -1.86 -1.60 -5.36
CA ALA A 89 -2.55 -0.30 -5.39
C ALA A 89 -3.04 0.08 -6.79
N ILE A 90 -2.26 -0.19 -7.84
CA ILE A 90 -2.70 0.03 -9.22
C ILE A 90 -3.91 -0.87 -9.55
N LEU A 91 -3.83 -2.14 -9.19
CA LEU A 91 -4.92 -3.10 -9.43
C LEU A 91 -6.19 -2.69 -8.68
N THR A 92 -6.08 -2.23 -7.43
CA THR A 92 -7.24 -1.77 -6.67
C THR A 92 -7.82 -0.46 -7.21
N GLY A 93 -7.01 0.45 -7.74
CA GLY A 93 -7.51 1.64 -8.43
C GLY A 93 -8.32 1.28 -9.67
N ILE A 94 -7.80 0.37 -10.50
CA ILE A 94 -8.54 -0.15 -11.68
C ILE A 94 -9.83 -0.84 -11.24
N LEU A 95 -9.80 -1.66 -10.18
CA LEU A 95 -10.99 -2.31 -9.64
C LEU A 95 -12.05 -1.31 -9.19
N ILE A 96 -11.67 -0.19 -8.56
CA ILE A 96 -12.61 0.87 -8.17
C ILE A 96 -13.31 1.43 -9.40
N VAL A 97 -12.59 1.72 -10.48
CA VAL A 97 -13.20 2.25 -11.72
C VAL A 97 -14.22 1.25 -12.28
N VAL A 98 -13.84 -0.02 -12.38
CA VAL A 98 -14.73 -1.08 -12.88
C VAL A 98 -15.96 -1.25 -11.98
N PHE A 99 -15.78 -1.33 -10.65
CA PHE A 99 -16.89 -1.45 -9.71
C PHE A 99 -17.80 -0.22 -9.71
N SER A 100 -17.24 0.98 -9.86
CA SER A 100 -18.01 2.22 -9.97
C SER A 100 -18.87 2.22 -11.24
N ALA A 101 -18.32 1.76 -12.37
CA ALA A 101 -19.07 1.59 -13.61
C ALA A 101 -20.20 0.55 -13.50
N ILE A 102 -19.95 -0.57 -12.81
CA ILE A 102 -20.99 -1.58 -12.52
C ILE A 102 -22.10 -0.98 -11.64
N LEU A 103 -21.75 -0.16 -10.65
CA LEU A 103 -22.71 0.57 -9.82
C LEU A 103 -23.50 1.64 -10.59
N TYR A 104 -22.96 2.16 -11.69
CA TYR A 104 -23.67 3.09 -12.58
C TYR A 104 -24.83 2.40 -13.33
N LEU A 105 -24.67 1.12 -13.66
CA LEU A 105 -25.67 0.28 -14.34
C LEU A 105 -26.79 -0.22 -13.41
N ARG A 106 -27.02 0.48 -12.28
CA ARG A 106 -27.85 0.14 -11.11
C ARG A 106 -29.31 -0.28 -11.35
N THR A 107 -29.78 -0.28 -12.59
CA THR A 107 -31.20 -0.17 -12.91
C THR A 107 -32.05 -1.38 -12.48
N LYS A 108 -31.49 -2.57 -12.19
CA LYS A 108 -32.28 -3.73 -11.71
C LYS A 108 -31.51 -4.73 -10.83
N PHE A 109 -31.02 -4.30 -9.66
CA PHE A 109 -30.56 -5.29 -8.68
C PHE A 109 -31.76 -5.88 -7.91
N ILE A 110 -31.96 -7.19 -8.06
CA ILE A 110 -33.00 -7.97 -7.37
C ILE A 110 -32.65 -8.07 -5.88
N ASN A 111 -33.61 -7.83 -5.00
CA ASN A 111 -33.47 -8.10 -3.56
C ASN A 111 -33.34 -9.61 -3.36
N ILE A 112 -32.26 -10.07 -2.74
CA ILE A 112 -32.06 -11.48 -2.43
C ILE A 112 -32.39 -11.69 -0.95
N THR A 113 -33.39 -12.52 -0.67
CA THR A 113 -33.72 -12.93 0.69
C THR A 113 -32.98 -14.21 1.01
N ILE A 114 -32.08 -14.18 2.01
CA ILE A 114 -31.40 -15.37 2.55
C ILE A 114 -31.80 -15.50 4.01
N MET A 115 -32.33 -16.67 4.39
CA MET A 115 -32.66 -17.03 5.79
C MET A 115 -33.47 -15.96 6.56
N GLY A 116 -34.48 -15.36 5.92
CA GLY A 116 -35.37 -14.38 6.58
C GLY A 116 -34.80 -12.97 6.76
N ILE A 117 -33.57 -12.71 6.31
CA ILE A 117 -32.97 -11.38 6.28
C ILE A 117 -33.04 -10.88 4.82
N THR A 118 -33.84 -9.83 4.59
CA THR A 118 -33.87 -9.14 3.29
C THR A 118 -32.63 -8.27 3.18
N ILE A 119 -31.59 -8.77 2.51
CA ILE A 119 -30.40 -7.96 2.23
C ILE A 119 -30.64 -7.24 0.91
N ASN A 120 -30.68 -5.91 0.97
CA ASN A 120 -30.71 -5.11 -0.24
C ASN A 120 -29.35 -5.24 -0.95
N THR A 121 -29.34 -5.95 -2.07
CA THR A 121 -28.16 -6.24 -2.90
C THR A 121 -27.43 -4.95 -3.31
N ILE A 122 -28.18 -3.84 -3.42
CA ILE A 122 -27.63 -2.51 -3.72
C ILE A 122 -26.83 -1.98 -2.53
N ILE A 123 -27.34 -2.08 -1.30
CA ILE A 123 -26.64 -1.62 -0.09
C ILE A 123 -25.34 -2.42 0.08
N LEU A 124 -25.38 -3.73 -0.11
CA LEU A 124 -24.19 -4.58 -0.03
C LEU A 124 -23.14 -4.20 -1.09
N SER A 125 -23.58 -3.95 -2.33
CA SER A 125 -22.70 -3.51 -3.43
C SER A 125 -22.07 -2.13 -3.17
N VAL A 126 -22.80 -1.22 -2.51
CA VAL A 126 -22.27 0.08 -2.08
C VAL A 126 -21.26 -0.07 -0.95
N SER A 127 -21.58 -0.89 0.06
CA SER A 127 -20.68 -1.12 1.19
C SER A 127 -19.36 -1.75 0.76
N ILE A 128 -19.38 -2.73 -0.16
CA ILE A 128 -18.13 -3.31 -0.67
C ILE A 128 -17.33 -2.32 -1.52
N TRP A 129 -18.02 -1.43 -2.23
CA TRP A 129 -17.37 -0.34 -2.97
C TRP A 129 -16.71 0.67 -2.03
N ILE A 130 -17.36 1.06 -0.93
CA ILE A 130 -16.77 1.94 0.09
C ILE A 130 -15.53 1.28 0.72
N PHE A 131 -15.61 -0.02 1.01
CA PHE A 131 -14.46 -0.80 1.48
C PHE A 131 -13.28 -0.68 0.50
N LEU A 132 -13.54 -0.88 -0.80
CA LEU A 132 -12.53 -0.76 -1.87
C LEU A 132 -11.92 0.65 -1.91
N VAL A 133 -12.74 1.70 -1.85
CA VAL A 133 -12.28 3.10 -1.88
C VAL A 133 -11.38 3.41 -0.68
N VAL A 134 -11.81 3.05 0.53
CA VAL A 134 -11.01 3.30 1.75
C VAL A 134 -9.72 2.49 1.73
N TYR A 135 -9.78 1.21 1.31
CA TYR A 135 -8.60 0.38 1.13
C TYR A 135 -7.61 1.02 0.15
N PHE A 136 -8.08 1.55 -0.97
CA PHE A 136 -7.24 2.18 -1.98
C PHE A 136 -6.58 3.47 -1.49
N ILE A 137 -7.31 4.32 -0.75
CA ILE A 137 -6.74 5.52 -0.13
C ILE A 137 -5.57 5.15 0.79
N LEU A 138 -5.79 4.16 1.67
CA LEU A 138 -4.77 3.71 2.62
C LEU A 138 -3.60 3.01 1.95
N ALA A 139 -3.87 2.19 0.95
CA ALA A 139 -2.83 1.52 0.17
C ALA A 139 -1.97 2.53 -0.61
N SER A 140 -2.59 3.58 -1.15
CA SER A 140 -1.91 4.65 -1.87
C SER A 140 -1.08 5.52 -0.93
N TYR A 141 -1.63 5.88 0.24
CA TYR A 141 -0.89 6.63 1.26
C TYR A 141 0.40 5.90 1.67
N ARG A 142 0.33 4.58 1.90
CA ARG A 142 1.50 3.75 2.20
C ARG A 142 2.57 3.81 1.10
N ILE A 143 2.18 3.78 -0.18
CA ILE A 143 3.14 3.90 -1.28
C ILE A 143 3.82 5.27 -1.26
N ILE A 144 3.05 6.33 -1.05
CA ILE A 144 3.55 7.71 -1.02
C ILE A 144 4.54 7.87 0.13
N ASP A 145 4.23 7.35 1.31
CA ASP A 145 5.10 7.43 2.50
C ASP A 145 6.42 6.66 2.31
N ILE A 146 6.36 5.46 1.71
CA ILE A 146 7.56 4.69 1.35
C ILE A 146 8.41 5.48 0.34
N MET A 147 7.80 6.04 -0.69
CA MET A 147 8.51 6.85 -1.69
C MET A 147 9.13 8.11 -1.08
N MET A 148 8.40 8.81 -0.20
CA MET A 148 8.91 9.97 0.53
C MET A 148 10.12 9.59 1.37
N THR A 149 10.03 8.47 2.09
CA THR A 149 11.16 7.93 2.86
C THR A 149 12.35 7.62 1.97
N ILE A 150 12.16 7.11 0.76
CA ILE A 150 13.27 6.76 -0.14
C ILE A 150 13.93 8.01 -0.71
N ILE A 151 13.13 8.98 -1.16
CA ILE A 151 13.62 10.20 -1.80
C ILE A 151 14.33 11.10 -0.78
N PHE A 152 13.80 11.22 0.44
CA PHE A 152 14.32 12.14 1.46
C PHE A 152 15.30 11.52 2.44
N LYS A 153 15.57 10.21 2.35
CA LYS A 153 16.58 9.58 3.21
C LYS A 153 17.97 9.91 2.67
N ASP A 154 18.61 10.82 3.38
CA ASP A 154 19.85 11.47 3.03
C ASP A 154 20.96 10.44 2.66
N PRO A 155 21.55 10.52 1.46
CA PRO A 155 22.55 9.55 1.00
C PRO A 155 23.76 9.43 1.93
N LYS A 156 24.10 10.52 2.61
CA LYS A 156 25.22 10.62 3.54
C LYS A 156 25.04 9.74 4.77
N SER A 157 23.80 9.61 5.28
CA SER A 157 23.49 8.78 6.44
C SER A 157 23.65 7.27 6.19
N ILE A 158 23.55 6.86 4.92
CA ILE A 158 23.74 5.46 4.49
C ILE A 158 25.22 5.20 4.17
N GLN A 159 25.93 6.15 3.54
CA GLN A 159 27.38 6.05 3.32
C GLN A 159 28.19 6.00 4.64
N ASP A 160 27.83 6.78 5.65
CA ASP A 160 28.51 6.73 6.96
C ASP A 160 28.32 5.38 7.67
N ARG A 161 27.15 4.74 7.49
CA ARG A 161 26.90 3.39 8.02
C ARG A 161 27.63 2.30 7.25
N MET A 162 27.79 2.46 5.93
CA MET A 162 28.58 1.53 5.10
C MET A 162 30.08 1.61 5.46
N LYS A 163 30.64 2.82 5.59
CA LYS A 163 32.03 2.99 6.05
C LYS A 163 32.26 2.42 7.44
N GLY A 164 31.33 2.63 8.39
CA GLY A 164 31.45 2.09 9.74
C GLY A 164 31.46 0.55 9.81
N ASN A 165 30.66 -0.13 8.96
CA ASN A 165 30.62 -1.59 8.92
C ASN A 165 31.84 -2.21 8.21
N GLU A 166 32.38 -1.56 7.17
CA GLU A 166 33.60 -2.03 6.50
C GLU A 166 34.82 -1.96 7.43
N ILE A 167 34.98 -0.86 8.18
CA ILE A 167 36.07 -0.68 9.15
C ILE A 167 35.99 -1.76 10.24
N SER A 168 34.82 -1.96 10.84
CA SER A 168 34.63 -2.98 11.89
C SER A 168 34.87 -4.42 11.39
N SER A 169 34.58 -4.70 10.11
CA SER A 169 34.80 -6.02 9.51
C SER A 169 36.28 -6.29 9.20
N GLN A 170 37.04 -5.23 8.94
CA GLN A 170 38.47 -5.29 8.64
C GLN A 170 39.28 -5.46 9.92
N ASP A 171 38.93 -4.72 10.98
CA ASP A 171 39.50 -4.85 12.33
C ASP A 171 39.27 -6.24 12.94
N ASP A 172 38.07 -6.81 12.78
CA ASP A 172 37.76 -8.17 13.26
C ASP A 172 38.56 -9.26 12.56
N LYS A 173 38.87 -9.07 11.27
CA LYS A 173 39.72 -10.00 10.51
C LYS A 173 41.19 -9.87 10.91
N GLU A 174 41.63 -8.68 11.29
CA GLU A 174 43.00 -8.43 11.73
C GLU A 174 43.24 -8.95 13.16
N LEU A 175 42.28 -8.74 14.06
CA LEU A 175 42.28 -9.31 15.42
C LEU A 175 42.31 -10.85 15.38
N LYS A 176 41.52 -11.50 14.51
CA LYS A 176 41.56 -12.97 14.37
C LYS A 176 42.90 -13.51 13.85
N LYS A 177 43.62 -12.74 13.02
CA LYS A 177 44.97 -13.12 12.56
C LYS A 177 46.01 -12.98 13.67
N LEU A 178 45.87 -11.99 14.55
CA LEU A 178 46.78 -11.75 15.66
C LEU A 178 46.58 -12.75 16.81
N PHE A 179 45.34 -13.12 17.12
CA PHE A 179 45.03 -14.04 18.23
C PHE A 179 44.92 -15.52 17.82
N GLY A 180 44.70 -15.84 16.54
CA GLY A 180 44.59 -17.23 16.06
C GLY A 180 45.92 -17.98 15.87
N LYS A 181 47.06 -17.33 16.13
CA LYS A 181 48.40 -17.90 15.88
C LYS A 181 49.14 -18.35 17.15
N LYS A 182 48.52 -18.27 18.33
CA LYS A 182 49.21 -18.49 19.61
C LYS A 182 49.00 -19.86 20.28
N ASP A 183 48.18 -20.73 19.71
CA ASP A 183 47.91 -22.07 20.26
C ASP A 183 48.37 -23.18 19.29
N LYS A 184 49.68 -23.34 19.12
CA LYS A 184 50.30 -24.57 18.63
C LYS A 184 51.64 -24.80 19.32
#